data_AF-A0A177B811-F1
#
_entry.id   AF-A0A177B811-F1
#
_cell.length_a   1.000
_cell.length_b   1.000
_cell.length_c   1.000
_cell.angle_alpha   90.00
_cell.angle_beta   90.00
_cell.angle_gamma   90.00
#
_symmetry.space_group_name_H-M   'P 1'
#
loop_
_entity.id
_entity.type
_entity.pdbx_description
1 polymer ?
#
loop_
_entity_poly.entity_id
_entity_poly.type
_entity_poly.pdbx_seq_one_letter_code
_entity_poly.pdbx_strand_id
1 'polypeptide(L)'
;MENKTKTLPFMFELENNNIGVLFNTLYYPPTYTYAGIKSFMTGTLPSIDDLLRNTGIIDMEMPQNILSMYKKLFSKFVLFGNQDWIKYFPNLFKYTQFSDYYDVKNYKMVDDAMMEDIFNTSKTDEWQVMCIHFCGLDHIGHGYGGNVEMIDEKLKEMDQFFKQLWNIIHSNTESDKPPLFVVFGDHGMSKTGSHGANSLYEIEAATYIFSKAFSTRGVVSLNHHLPLRVKSVDLTSFMSMMGTGQIQPFNSFGLIPEIFEKISKPVDWFKYVGLNCMVIFQHFQRFFSKNDMFITNVREDLKSWKSEMKLISKNPNKTIDKKLVQRIYHRSKTMQEFLLETFIGYSYFYMIFSVVVILMRSPQITVDRILEGLLINQIEKNLIFSTSIFLIVKGWNLAKQLTLRLKLSVMMLMTFPPLL
;
A
#
# COMPACT_ATOMS: atom_id res chain seq x y z
N MET A 1 0.27 23.10 15.71
CA MET A 1 -0.96 22.43 16.19
C MET A 1 -2.16 23.36 16.12
N GLU A 2 -2.03 24.64 16.48
CA GLU A 2 -3.10 25.65 16.47
C GLU A 2 -3.71 25.94 15.08
N ASN A 3 -2.94 25.83 13.99
CA ASN A 3 -3.47 26.01 12.64
C ASN A 3 -4.22 24.76 12.13
N LYS A 4 -3.79 23.55 12.55
CA LYS A 4 -4.42 22.29 12.12
C LYS A 4 -5.80 22.08 12.76
N THR A 5 -6.00 22.52 14.00
CA THR A 5 -7.30 22.50 14.69
C THR A 5 -8.34 23.38 14.01
N LYS A 6 -7.92 24.42 13.26
CA LYS A 6 -8.82 25.25 12.45
C LYS A 6 -9.17 24.63 11.10
N THR A 7 -8.30 23.78 10.55
CA THR A 7 -8.50 23.17 9.24
C THR A 7 -9.31 21.87 9.30
N LEU A 8 -9.12 21.03 10.33
CA LEU A 8 -9.76 19.72 10.48
C LEU A 8 -10.54 19.57 11.82
N PRO A 9 -11.44 20.50 12.18
CA PRO A 9 -12.03 20.54 13.52
C PRO A 9 -12.77 19.25 13.91
N PHE A 10 -13.47 18.59 12.99
CA PHE A 10 -14.17 17.34 13.30
C PHE A 10 -13.20 16.19 13.57
N MET A 11 -12.15 16.03 12.78
CA MET A 11 -11.12 15.01 13.07
C MET A 11 -10.44 15.27 14.43
N PHE A 12 -10.17 16.52 14.80
CA PHE A 12 -9.63 16.83 16.14
C PHE A 12 -10.63 16.51 17.27
N GLU A 13 -11.93 16.71 17.05
CA GLU A 13 -12.98 16.31 18.00
C GLU A 13 -12.96 14.80 18.25
N LEU A 14 -12.83 13.99 17.20
CA LEU A 14 -12.74 12.54 17.30
C LEU A 14 -11.48 12.06 18.04
N GLU A 15 -10.34 12.72 17.84
CA GLU A 15 -9.10 12.44 18.60
C GLU A 15 -9.28 12.74 20.09
N ASN A 16 -9.84 13.90 20.43
CA ASN A 16 -10.10 14.31 21.82
C ASN A 16 -11.06 13.33 22.53
N ASN A 17 -11.99 12.75 21.78
CA ASN A 17 -12.92 11.73 22.26
C ASN A 17 -12.32 10.30 22.24
N ASN A 18 -11.03 10.15 21.91
CA ASN A 18 -10.31 8.86 21.82
C ASN A 18 -10.97 7.86 20.86
N ILE A 19 -11.60 8.35 19.80
CA ILE A 19 -12.22 7.53 18.75
C ILE A 19 -11.60 7.74 17.36
N GLY A 20 -10.57 8.57 17.27
CA GLY A 20 -9.80 8.80 16.05
C GLY A 20 -8.29 8.91 16.32
N VAL A 21 -7.48 8.56 15.32
CA VAL A 21 -6.01 8.60 15.37
C VAL A 21 -5.48 9.19 14.06
N LEU A 22 -4.70 10.27 14.15
CA LEU A 22 -3.90 10.80 13.04
C LEU A 22 -2.43 10.36 13.16
N PHE A 23 -1.85 9.93 12.05
CA PHE A 23 -0.42 9.66 11.95
C PHE A 23 0.09 9.86 10.52
N ASN A 24 1.40 9.98 10.37
CA ASN A 24 2.06 10.04 9.07
C ASN A 24 2.31 8.62 8.55
N THR A 25 1.95 8.39 7.31
CA THR A 25 2.30 7.17 6.57
C THR A 25 3.54 7.42 5.73
N LEU A 26 4.51 6.52 5.84
CA LEU A 26 5.75 6.52 5.08
C LEU A 26 5.62 5.59 3.88
N TYR A 27 5.73 6.17 2.69
CA TYR A 27 5.78 5.47 1.43
C TYR A 27 7.23 5.22 0.99
N TYR A 28 7.41 4.16 0.22
CA TYR A 28 8.67 3.89 -0.46
C TYR A 28 8.56 4.41 -1.90
N PRO A 29 9.64 4.94 -2.49
CA PRO A 29 9.62 5.35 -3.88
C PRO A 29 9.49 4.15 -4.83
N PRO A 30 8.93 4.34 -6.04
CA PRO A 30 8.37 5.60 -6.54
C PRO A 30 6.99 5.93 -5.91
N THR A 31 6.74 7.21 -5.68
CA THR A 31 5.51 7.74 -5.04
C THR A 31 4.40 8.07 -6.04
N TYR A 32 4.21 7.21 -7.04
CA TYR A 32 3.07 7.29 -7.96
C TYR A 32 1.80 6.74 -7.30
N THR A 33 0.65 7.20 -7.77
CA THR A 33 -0.68 6.82 -7.26
C THR A 33 -0.86 5.30 -7.18
N TYR A 34 -0.61 4.59 -8.29
CA TYR A 34 -0.72 3.12 -8.30
C TYR A 34 0.21 2.45 -7.28
N ALA A 35 1.44 2.94 -7.15
CA ALA A 35 2.44 2.39 -6.23
C ALA A 35 2.06 2.61 -4.75
N GLY A 36 1.53 3.80 -4.42
CA GLY A 36 1.03 4.14 -3.10
C GLY A 36 -0.16 3.27 -2.70
N ILE A 37 -1.19 3.21 -3.56
CA ILE A 37 -2.37 2.37 -3.33
C ILE A 37 -1.96 0.89 -3.22
N LYS A 38 -1.09 0.39 -4.11
CA LYS A 38 -0.59 -0.99 -4.04
C LYS A 38 0.09 -1.25 -2.71
N SER A 39 1.02 -0.40 -2.28
CA SER A 39 1.75 -0.57 -1.02
C SER A 39 0.80 -0.73 0.17
N PHE A 40 -0.22 0.15 0.25
CA PHE A 40 -1.24 0.09 1.28
C PHE A 40 -2.13 -1.16 1.18
N MET A 41 -2.55 -1.55 -0.02
CA MET A 41 -3.55 -2.60 -0.24
C MET A 41 -2.98 -4.01 -0.21
N THR A 42 -1.70 -4.19 -0.55
CA THR A 42 -1.04 -5.51 -0.65
C THR A 42 0.01 -5.73 0.44
N GLY A 43 0.54 -4.64 1.02
CA GLY A 43 1.61 -4.69 2.00
C GLY A 43 2.96 -5.01 1.37
N THR A 44 3.11 -4.76 0.07
CA THR A 44 4.34 -5.01 -0.70
C THR A 44 4.97 -3.70 -1.11
N LEU A 45 6.29 -3.69 -1.26
CA LEU A 45 7.01 -2.53 -1.75
C LEU A 45 6.65 -2.20 -3.21
N PRO A 46 6.71 -0.92 -3.59
CA PRO A 46 6.72 -0.50 -4.98
C PRO A 46 7.85 -1.14 -5.78
N SER A 47 7.62 -1.38 -7.08
CA SER A 47 8.58 -1.90 -8.05
C SER A 47 8.58 -1.07 -9.34
N ILE A 48 9.54 -1.29 -10.22
CA ILE A 48 9.63 -0.58 -11.52
C ILE A 48 8.41 -0.86 -12.39
N ASP A 49 7.87 -2.08 -12.32
CA ASP A 49 6.65 -2.44 -13.04
C ASP A 49 5.49 -1.51 -12.64
N ASP A 50 5.50 -0.96 -11.43
CA ASP A 50 4.46 -0.03 -10.97
C ASP A 50 4.51 1.31 -11.72
N LEU A 51 5.67 1.73 -12.21
CA LEU A 51 5.77 2.87 -13.14
C LEU A 51 5.06 2.55 -14.46
N LEU A 52 5.28 1.36 -15.01
CA LEU A 52 4.64 0.92 -16.27
C LEU A 52 3.14 0.69 -16.10
N ARG A 53 2.70 0.29 -14.91
CA ARG A 53 1.27 0.17 -14.56
C ARG A 53 0.65 1.55 -14.44
N ASN A 54 1.31 2.49 -13.78
CA ASN A 54 0.78 3.85 -13.62
C ASN A 54 0.61 4.59 -14.97
N THR A 55 1.38 4.24 -15.99
CA THR A 55 1.22 4.78 -17.35
C THR A 55 0.20 4.01 -18.20
N GLY A 56 -0.39 2.93 -17.67
CA GLY A 56 -1.32 2.06 -18.39
C GLY A 56 -0.68 1.20 -19.48
N ILE A 57 0.66 1.12 -19.54
CA ILE A 57 1.38 0.34 -20.57
C ILE A 57 1.20 -1.16 -20.34
N ILE A 58 1.16 -1.58 -19.07
CA ILE A 58 0.89 -2.97 -18.69
C ILE A 58 -0.34 -3.03 -17.78
N ASP A 59 -0.93 -4.22 -17.69
CA ASP A 59 -2.11 -4.49 -16.89
C ASP A 59 -1.95 -3.96 -15.45
N MET A 60 -2.99 -3.31 -14.93
CA MET A 60 -2.99 -2.65 -13.63
C MET A 60 -3.65 -3.49 -12.54
N GLU A 61 -4.05 -4.72 -12.82
CA GLU A 61 -4.60 -5.61 -11.80
C GLU A 61 -3.62 -5.77 -10.62
N MET A 62 -4.11 -5.49 -9.42
CA MET A 62 -3.33 -5.65 -8.21
C MET A 62 -3.21 -7.14 -7.85
N PRO A 63 -2.04 -7.56 -7.31
CA PRO A 63 -1.89 -8.91 -6.77
C PRO A 63 -2.79 -9.11 -5.54
N GLN A 64 -2.62 -10.25 -4.84
CA GLN A 64 -3.34 -10.52 -3.59
C GLN A 64 -3.31 -9.30 -2.66
N ASN A 65 -4.50 -8.82 -2.29
CA ASN A 65 -4.73 -7.56 -1.61
C ASN A 65 -5.85 -7.67 -0.59
N ILE A 66 -5.96 -6.67 0.28
CA ILE A 66 -6.93 -6.65 1.36
C ILE A 66 -8.39 -6.68 0.88
N LEU A 67 -8.71 -6.01 -0.23
CA LEU A 67 -10.07 -5.99 -0.75
C LEU A 67 -10.51 -7.35 -1.29
N SER A 68 -9.58 -8.11 -1.88
CA SER A 68 -9.82 -9.50 -2.29
C SER A 68 -10.12 -10.41 -1.09
N MET A 69 -9.57 -10.10 0.10
CA MET A 69 -9.93 -10.80 1.34
C MET A 69 -11.30 -10.38 1.84
N TYR A 70 -11.61 -9.07 1.81
CA TYR A 70 -12.91 -8.54 2.20
C TYR A 70 -14.02 -9.16 1.33
N LYS A 71 -13.78 -9.39 0.04
CA LYS A 71 -14.74 -10.03 -0.89
C LYS A 71 -15.18 -11.43 -0.44
N LYS A 72 -14.42 -12.11 0.41
CA LYS A 72 -14.79 -13.41 0.98
C LYS A 72 -15.78 -13.28 2.15
N LEU A 73 -15.88 -12.10 2.76
CA LEU A 73 -16.69 -11.84 3.96
C LEU A 73 -17.91 -10.95 3.66
N PHE A 74 -17.78 -10.08 2.65
CA PHE A 74 -18.79 -9.11 2.27
C PHE A 74 -19.18 -9.33 0.81
N SER A 75 -20.40 -8.94 0.46
CA SER A 75 -20.95 -9.08 -0.90
C SER A 75 -21.26 -7.75 -1.56
N LYS A 76 -21.49 -6.70 -0.77
CA LYS A 76 -21.89 -5.37 -1.26
C LYS A 76 -20.72 -4.40 -1.25
N PHE A 77 -19.95 -4.39 -2.33
CA PHE A 77 -18.85 -3.45 -2.55
C PHE A 77 -19.32 -2.31 -3.45
N VAL A 78 -19.13 -1.07 -3.02
CA VAL A 78 -19.41 0.12 -3.82
C VAL A 78 -18.15 0.97 -3.98
N LEU A 79 -17.99 1.58 -5.15
CA LEU A 79 -16.85 2.42 -5.49
C LEU A 79 -17.35 3.78 -6.01
N PHE A 80 -16.83 4.84 -5.38
CA PHE A 80 -16.93 6.23 -5.82
C PHE A 80 -15.52 6.72 -6.14
N GLY A 81 -15.24 7.05 -7.39
CA GLY A 81 -13.91 7.44 -7.82
C GLY A 81 -13.69 7.20 -9.30
N ASN A 82 -12.43 7.16 -9.74
CA ASN A 82 -12.09 7.02 -11.15
C ASN A 82 -12.12 5.57 -11.69
N GLN A 83 -12.02 5.43 -13.02
CA GLN A 83 -12.01 4.13 -13.72
C GLN A 83 -10.84 3.24 -13.34
N ASP A 84 -9.73 3.82 -12.88
CA ASP A 84 -8.52 3.05 -12.66
C ASP A 84 -8.68 2.08 -11.48
N TRP A 85 -9.51 2.40 -10.48
CA TRP A 85 -9.86 1.46 -9.41
C TRP A 85 -10.56 0.19 -9.91
N ILE A 86 -11.34 0.27 -10.99
CA ILE A 86 -11.95 -0.91 -11.64
C ILE A 86 -10.86 -1.78 -12.28
N LYS A 87 -9.83 -1.16 -12.84
CA LYS A 87 -8.67 -1.86 -13.41
C LYS A 87 -7.76 -2.44 -12.32
N TYR A 88 -7.62 -1.75 -11.19
CA TYR A 88 -6.85 -2.21 -10.03
C TYR A 88 -7.49 -3.42 -9.36
N PHE A 89 -8.81 -3.41 -9.22
CA PHE A 89 -9.60 -4.43 -8.54
C PHE A 89 -10.74 -4.95 -9.44
N PRO A 90 -10.41 -5.71 -10.50
CA PRO A 90 -11.40 -6.15 -11.46
C PRO A 90 -12.49 -7.02 -10.81
N ASN A 91 -13.73 -6.83 -11.26
CA ASN A 91 -14.91 -7.58 -10.81
C ASN A 91 -15.22 -7.46 -9.30
N LEU A 92 -14.74 -6.41 -8.62
CA LEU A 92 -14.98 -6.23 -7.19
C LEU A 92 -16.22 -5.38 -6.90
N PHE A 93 -16.38 -4.24 -7.58
CA PHE A 93 -17.31 -3.19 -7.19
C PHE A 93 -18.60 -3.19 -8.01
N LYS A 94 -19.72 -2.90 -7.35
CA LYS A 94 -20.91 -2.27 -7.97
C LYS A 94 -20.59 -0.78 -8.09
N TYR A 95 -20.23 -0.34 -9.29
CA TYR A 95 -19.74 1.01 -9.55
C TYR A 95 -20.91 2.01 -9.68
N THR A 96 -20.79 3.18 -9.05
CA THR A 96 -21.94 4.10 -8.91
C THR A 96 -21.87 5.43 -9.67
N GLN A 97 -20.72 6.06 -9.99
CA GLN A 97 -20.69 7.19 -10.98
C GLN A 97 -19.26 7.66 -11.38
N PHE A 98 -19.15 8.26 -12.58
CA PHE A 98 -18.00 9.02 -13.11
C PHE A 98 -18.14 10.53 -12.91
N SER A 99 -17.09 11.19 -12.43
CA SER A 99 -16.78 12.58 -12.78
C SER A 99 -15.51 12.58 -13.65
N ASP A 100 -15.46 13.43 -14.68
CA ASP A 100 -14.34 13.46 -15.63
C ASP A 100 -13.05 13.94 -14.93
N TYR A 101 -12.23 12.96 -14.58
CA TYR A 101 -10.99 13.03 -13.79
C TYR A 101 -9.92 13.99 -14.36
N TYR A 102 -9.96 14.33 -15.65
CA TYR A 102 -8.86 15.06 -16.30
C TYR A 102 -8.95 16.59 -16.22
N ASP A 103 -10.04 17.14 -15.67
CA ASP A 103 -10.15 18.59 -15.50
C ASP A 103 -9.52 19.04 -14.16
N VAL A 104 -8.20 19.16 -14.17
CA VAL A 104 -7.38 19.66 -13.05
C VAL A 104 -7.88 21.04 -12.56
N LYS A 105 -8.53 21.84 -13.43
CA LYS A 105 -9.02 23.18 -13.09
C LYS A 105 -10.39 23.17 -12.40
N ASN A 106 -11.19 22.11 -12.55
CA ASN A 106 -12.53 21.98 -11.99
C ASN A 106 -12.62 20.97 -10.83
N TYR A 107 -11.59 20.90 -10.00
CA TYR A 107 -11.48 19.96 -8.87
C TYR A 107 -12.64 20.02 -7.85
N LYS A 108 -13.36 21.15 -7.76
CA LYS A 108 -14.49 21.32 -6.83
C LYS A 108 -15.76 20.66 -7.34
N MET A 109 -16.13 20.90 -8.60
CA MET A 109 -17.37 20.35 -9.18
C MET A 109 -17.33 18.81 -9.29
N VAL A 110 -16.14 18.25 -9.57
CA VAL A 110 -15.90 16.80 -9.67
C VAL A 110 -16.12 16.10 -8.34
N ASP A 111 -15.66 16.70 -7.23
CA ASP A 111 -15.80 16.12 -5.90
C ASP A 111 -17.22 16.36 -5.33
N ASP A 112 -17.82 17.53 -5.53
CA ASP A 112 -19.15 17.89 -5.00
C ASP A 112 -20.25 16.92 -5.48
N ALA A 113 -20.27 16.59 -6.79
CA ALA A 113 -21.23 15.64 -7.34
C ALA A 113 -21.06 14.24 -6.73
N MET A 114 -19.81 13.81 -6.52
CA MET A 114 -19.51 12.52 -5.91
C MET A 114 -19.96 12.46 -4.43
N MET A 115 -19.84 13.56 -3.69
CA MET A 115 -20.27 13.62 -2.28
C MET A 115 -21.77 13.36 -2.11
N GLU A 116 -22.62 13.91 -2.98
CA GLU A 116 -24.06 13.70 -2.92
C GLU A 116 -24.43 12.22 -3.08
N ASP A 117 -23.86 11.55 -4.08
CA ASP A 117 -24.10 10.12 -4.33
C ASP A 117 -23.61 9.24 -3.18
N ILE A 118 -22.47 9.59 -2.58
CA ILE A 118 -21.95 8.93 -1.38
C ILE A 118 -22.98 9.05 -0.26
N PHE A 119 -23.45 10.26 0.05
CA PHE A 119 -24.42 10.46 1.13
C PHE A 119 -25.74 9.72 0.89
N ASN A 120 -26.23 9.69 -0.34
CA ASN A 120 -27.44 8.95 -0.69
C ASN A 120 -27.25 7.44 -0.53
N THR A 121 -26.11 6.90 -0.99
CA THR A 121 -25.77 5.48 -0.84
C THR A 121 -25.56 5.10 0.62
N SER A 122 -24.93 5.96 1.42
CA SER A 122 -24.71 5.76 2.86
C SER A 122 -26.00 5.66 3.69
N LYS A 123 -27.13 6.13 3.16
CA LYS A 123 -28.46 5.98 3.78
C LYS A 123 -29.12 4.63 3.50
N THR A 124 -28.53 3.80 2.66
CA THR A 124 -29.08 2.51 2.24
C THR A 124 -28.30 1.33 2.81
N ASP A 125 -28.90 0.15 2.80
CA ASP A 125 -28.24 -1.12 3.12
C ASP A 125 -27.52 -1.75 1.91
N GLU A 126 -27.33 -0.99 0.83
CA GLU A 126 -26.74 -1.48 -0.43
C GLU A 126 -25.21 -1.52 -0.45
N TRP A 127 -24.57 -1.31 0.71
CA TRP A 127 -23.12 -1.35 0.86
C TRP A 127 -22.70 -2.03 2.16
N GLN A 128 -21.54 -2.67 2.12
CA GLN A 128 -20.81 -3.23 3.27
C GLN A 128 -19.36 -2.77 3.27
N VAL A 129 -18.79 -2.57 2.08
CA VAL A 129 -17.48 -1.95 1.88
C VAL A 129 -17.65 -0.83 0.86
N MET A 130 -17.30 0.39 1.26
CA MET A 130 -17.36 1.58 0.43
C MET A 130 -15.95 2.10 0.21
N CYS A 131 -15.50 2.11 -1.05
CA CYS A 131 -14.22 2.71 -1.45
C CYS A 131 -14.50 4.06 -2.09
N ILE A 132 -13.87 5.12 -1.57
CA ILE A 132 -14.01 6.49 -2.06
C ILE A 132 -12.63 7.00 -2.43
N HIS A 133 -12.47 7.50 -3.65
CA HIS A 133 -11.22 8.08 -4.14
C HIS A 133 -11.47 9.50 -4.65
N PHE A 134 -11.06 10.47 -3.82
CA PHE A 134 -11.06 11.90 -4.17
C PHE A 134 -9.75 12.28 -4.85
N CYS A 135 -9.82 13.20 -5.82
CA CYS A 135 -8.65 13.65 -6.58
C CYS A 135 -8.36 15.15 -6.37
N GLY A 136 -9.31 15.90 -5.78
CA GLY A 136 -9.19 17.35 -5.74
C GLY A 136 -7.96 17.89 -5.01
N LEU A 137 -7.47 17.19 -3.98
CA LEU A 137 -6.25 17.62 -3.28
C LEU A 137 -4.99 17.44 -4.14
N ASP A 138 -4.91 16.34 -4.90
CA ASP A 138 -3.81 16.09 -5.84
C ASP A 138 -3.84 17.11 -6.99
N HIS A 139 -5.02 17.39 -7.54
CA HIS A 139 -5.20 18.38 -8.61
C HIS A 139 -4.77 19.79 -8.18
N ILE A 140 -5.12 20.22 -6.96
CA ILE A 140 -4.63 21.48 -6.39
C ILE A 140 -3.11 21.46 -6.31
N GLY A 141 -2.53 20.35 -5.83
CA GLY A 141 -1.09 20.15 -5.74
C GLY A 141 -0.38 20.32 -7.08
N HIS A 142 -0.84 19.65 -8.15
CA HIS A 142 -0.27 19.79 -9.49
C HIS A 142 -0.48 21.17 -10.11
N GLY A 143 -1.67 21.75 -9.92
CA GLY A 143 -2.03 23.03 -10.54
C GLY A 143 -1.33 24.23 -9.91
N TYR A 144 -1.08 24.19 -8.60
CA TYR A 144 -0.70 25.37 -7.82
C TYR A 144 0.46 25.14 -6.84
N GLY A 145 0.92 23.89 -6.67
CA GLY A 145 1.99 23.52 -5.75
C GLY A 145 1.48 23.01 -4.39
N GLY A 146 2.35 22.32 -3.66
CA GLY A 146 1.99 21.64 -2.39
C GLY A 146 1.90 22.53 -1.14
N ASN A 147 1.97 23.86 -1.28
CA ASN A 147 1.94 24.78 -0.13
C ASN A 147 1.18 26.08 -0.47
N VAL A 148 -0.10 25.92 -0.81
CA VAL A 148 -1.01 27.01 -1.17
C VAL A 148 -2.24 27.02 -0.27
N GLU A 149 -2.83 28.20 -0.06
CA GLU A 149 -4.00 28.39 0.82
C GLU A 149 -5.21 27.51 0.43
N MET A 150 -5.37 27.21 -0.86
CA MET A 150 -6.42 26.30 -1.36
C MET A 150 -6.35 24.89 -0.74
N ILE A 151 -5.18 24.44 -0.28
CA ILE A 151 -5.06 23.17 0.44
C ILE A 151 -5.84 23.22 1.75
N ASP A 152 -5.73 24.33 2.50
CA ASP A 152 -6.47 24.48 3.77
C ASP A 152 -7.98 24.56 3.52
N GLU A 153 -8.42 25.24 2.46
CA GLU A 153 -9.83 25.27 2.07
C GLU A 153 -10.35 23.88 1.69
N LYS A 154 -9.56 23.13 0.89
CA LYS A 154 -9.93 21.77 0.49
C LYS A 154 -9.99 20.82 1.67
N LEU A 155 -9.05 20.92 2.61
CA LEU A 155 -9.05 20.10 3.82
C LEU A 155 -10.26 20.40 4.72
N LYS A 156 -10.70 21.67 4.83
CA LYS A 156 -11.94 22.02 5.54
C LYS A 156 -13.18 21.40 4.87
N GLU A 157 -13.23 21.41 3.54
CA GLU A 157 -14.29 20.75 2.77
C GLU A 157 -14.31 19.24 3.06
N MET A 158 -13.15 18.58 3.07
CA MET A 158 -13.05 17.16 3.40
C MET A 158 -13.47 16.87 4.86
N ASP A 159 -13.06 17.69 5.82
CA ASP A 159 -13.46 17.55 7.23
C ASP A 159 -14.99 17.64 7.40
N GLN A 160 -15.64 18.59 6.71
CA GLN A 160 -17.09 18.72 6.69
C GLN A 160 -17.77 17.51 6.04
N PHE A 161 -17.24 17.02 4.92
CA PHE A 161 -17.72 15.80 4.27
C PHE A 161 -17.66 14.61 5.24
N PHE A 162 -16.53 14.38 5.91
CA PHE A 162 -16.39 13.28 6.86
C PHE A 162 -17.32 13.41 8.06
N LYS A 163 -17.56 14.64 8.55
CA LYS A 163 -18.55 14.90 9.62
C LYS A 163 -19.96 14.51 9.19
N GLN A 164 -20.38 14.90 7.99
CA GLN A 164 -21.70 14.56 7.47
C GLN A 164 -21.84 13.05 7.24
N LEU A 165 -20.84 12.43 6.61
CA LEU A 165 -20.80 11.00 6.37
C LEU A 165 -20.88 10.20 7.68
N TRP A 166 -20.09 10.60 8.67
CA TRP A 166 -20.11 10.02 10.00
C TRP A 166 -21.51 10.10 10.63
N ASN A 167 -22.15 11.26 10.58
CA ASN A 167 -23.48 11.45 11.14
C ASN A 167 -24.53 10.59 10.44
N ILE A 168 -24.53 10.54 9.10
CA ILE A 168 -25.45 9.70 8.31
C ILE A 168 -25.30 8.24 8.72
N ILE A 169 -24.07 7.70 8.67
CA ILE A 169 -23.81 6.30 8.95
C ILE A 169 -24.20 5.95 10.40
N HIS A 170 -23.88 6.81 11.36
CA HIS A 170 -24.21 6.55 12.77
C HIS A 170 -25.66 6.80 13.14
N SER A 171 -26.37 7.66 12.42
CA SER A 171 -27.83 7.82 12.60
C SER A 171 -28.60 6.60 12.13
N ASN A 172 -28.06 5.84 11.17
CA ASN A 172 -28.68 4.64 10.60
C ASN A 172 -28.18 3.33 11.24
N THR A 173 -27.20 3.39 12.15
CA THR A 173 -26.58 2.18 12.72
C THR A 173 -26.58 2.22 14.26
N GLU A 174 -27.61 1.64 14.87
CA GLU A 174 -27.51 1.09 16.22
C GLU A 174 -26.93 -0.33 16.14
N SER A 175 -25.67 -0.44 15.71
CA SER A 175 -24.98 -1.72 15.52
C SER A 175 -23.96 -1.96 16.62
N ASP A 176 -23.95 -3.19 17.15
CA ASP A 176 -22.89 -3.71 18.04
C ASP A 176 -21.50 -3.74 17.36
N LYS A 177 -21.46 -3.55 16.03
CA LYS A 177 -20.25 -3.49 15.21
C LYS A 177 -20.21 -2.13 14.50
N PRO A 178 -19.65 -1.09 15.15
CA PRO A 178 -19.55 0.21 14.51
C PRO A 178 -18.56 0.14 13.33
N PRO A 179 -18.79 0.93 12.27
CA PRO A 179 -17.93 0.97 11.09
C PRO A 179 -16.52 1.45 11.43
N LEU A 180 -15.55 1.03 10.60
CA LEU A 180 -14.17 1.52 10.62
C LEU A 180 -13.98 2.46 9.43
N PHE A 181 -13.56 3.69 9.71
CA PHE A 181 -13.17 4.65 8.68
C PHE A 181 -11.64 4.70 8.60
N VAL A 182 -11.12 4.58 7.38
CA VAL A 182 -9.69 4.67 7.09
C VAL A 182 -9.50 5.63 5.93
N VAL A 183 -8.99 6.82 6.25
CA VAL A 183 -8.73 7.91 5.32
C VAL A 183 -7.22 8.03 5.20
N PHE A 184 -6.68 7.97 4.00
CA PHE A 184 -5.23 8.01 3.79
C PHE A 184 -4.89 8.69 2.47
N GLY A 185 -3.78 9.41 2.45
CA GLY A 185 -3.09 9.76 1.21
C GLY A 185 -2.20 8.61 0.77
N ASP A 186 -2.20 8.33 -0.53
CA ASP A 186 -1.35 7.34 -1.20
C ASP A 186 0.07 7.87 -1.48
N HIS A 187 0.24 9.19 -1.53
CA HIS A 187 1.52 9.87 -1.57
C HIS A 187 1.41 11.29 -0.97
N GLY A 188 2.55 11.92 -0.75
CA GLY A 188 2.64 13.35 -0.51
C GLY A 188 2.88 14.14 -1.80
N MET A 189 3.20 15.43 -1.68
CA MET A 189 3.38 16.33 -2.81
C MET A 189 4.58 17.24 -2.59
N SER A 190 5.48 17.36 -3.57
CA SER A 190 6.59 18.30 -3.50
C SER A 190 6.10 19.75 -3.52
N LYS A 191 6.97 20.69 -3.11
CA LYS A 191 6.64 22.12 -3.09
C LYS A 191 6.23 22.66 -4.45
N THR A 192 6.78 22.12 -5.54
CA THR A 192 6.51 22.54 -6.92
C THR A 192 5.32 21.81 -7.55
N GLY A 193 4.60 20.98 -6.79
CA GLY A 193 3.41 20.30 -7.31
C GLY A 193 3.71 19.05 -8.12
N SER A 194 4.76 18.31 -7.78
CA SER A 194 5.06 17.00 -8.38
C SER A 194 5.16 15.91 -7.33
N HIS A 195 4.94 14.66 -7.73
CA HIS A 195 5.23 13.47 -6.94
C HIS A 195 5.87 12.38 -7.84
N GLY A 196 6.23 11.23 -7.28
CA GLY A 196 6.89 10.12 -7.99
C GLY A 196 8.35 9.89 -7.57
N ALA A 197 8.96 10.84 -6.87
CA ALA A 197 10.33 10.77 -6.37
C ALA A 197 10.39 10.39 -4.88
N ASN A 198 11.49 10.75 -4.21
CA ASN A 198 11.83 10.30 -2.85
C ASN A 198 12.00 11.46 -1.84
N SER A 199 11.54 12.67 -2.17
CA SER A 199 11.63 13.78 -1.22
C SER A 199 10.76 13.53 0.01
N LEU A 200 11.13 14.09 1.17
CA LEU A 200 10.36 13.91 2.41
C LEU A 200 8.90 14.35 2.25
N TYR A 201 8.64 15.36 1.43
CA TYR A 201 7.30 15.84 1.15
C TYR A 201 6.47 14.87 0.30
N GLU A 202 7.10 14.02 -0.51
CA GLU A 202 6.43 13.05 -1.38
C GLU A 202 6.23 11.69 -0.71
N ILE A 203 7.17 11.27 0.13
CA ILE A 203 7.11 9.97 0.81
C ILE A 203 6.26 10.00 2.08
N GLU A 204 5.88 11.17 2.59
CA GLU A 204 5.02 11.30 3.76
C GLU A 204 3.62 11.75 3.36
N ALA A 205 2.61 10.97 3.73
CA ALA A 205 1.20 11.33 3.61
C ALA A 205 0.47 11.18 4.94
N ALA A 206 -0.66 11.84 5.13
CA ALA A 206 -1.48 11.68 6.33
C ALA A 206 -2.35 10.43 6.23
N THR A 207 -2.50 9.71 7.35
CA THR A 207 -3.53 8.68 7.54
C THR A 207 -4.30 8.96 8.81
N TYR A 208 -5.62 8.90 8.70
CA TYR A 208 -6.57 9.13 9.76
C TYR A 208 -7.52 7.94 9.88
N ILE A 209 -7.61 7.37 11.08
CA ILE A 209 -8.42 6.18 11.35
C ILE A 209 -9.35 6.46 12.51
N PHE A 210 -10.64 6.16 12.35
CA PHE A 210 -11.64 6.44 13.38
C PHE A 210 -12.79 5.44 13.40
N SER A 211 -13.30 5.18 14.61
CA SER A 211 -14.43 4.29 14.86
C SER A 211 -14.93 4.44 16.29
N LYS A 212 -16.26 4.34 16.51
CA LYS A 212 -16.82 4.24 17.87
C LYS A 212 -16.28 3.04 18.64
N ALA A 213 -15.83 1.97 17.96
CA ALA A 213 -15.26 0.79 18.61
C ALA A 213 -14.02 1.11 19.46
N PHE A 214 -13.31 2.20 19.17
CA PHE A 214 -12.10 2.56 19.89
C PHE A 214 -12.41 3.00 21.33
N SER A 215 -13.51 3.74 21.56
CA SER A 215 -13.93 4.19 22.91
C SER A 215 -14.16 3.03 23.89
N THR A 216 -14.69 1.91 23.41
CA THR A 216 -15.04 0.73 24.23
C THR A 216 -13.85 -0.13 24.65
N ARG A 217 -12.63 0.19 24.18
CA ARG A 217 -11.43 -0.66 24.36
C ARG A 217 -10.36 -0.06 25.26
N GLY A 218 -10.67 1.04 25.95
CA GLY A 218 -9.77 1.64 26.96
C GLY A 218 -8.58 2.35 26.35
N VAL A 219 -8.82 3.15 25.30
CA VAL A 219 -7.78 3.97 24.66
C VAL A 219 -7.17 4.90 25.71
N VAL A 220 -5.96 4.55 26.15
CA VAL A 220 -5.08 5.47 26.87
C VAL A 220 -4.74 6.57 25.89
N SER A 221 -5.06 7.81 26.26
CA SER A 221 -4.80 9.04 25.53
C SER A 221 -3.79 8.88 24.39
N LEU A 222 -4.26 9.12 23.17
CA LEU A 222 -3.43 9.08 21.96
C LEU A 222 -2.43 10.24 21.90
N ASN A 223 -2.33 11.06 22.97
CA ASN A 223 -1.35 12.14 23.15
C ASN A 223 0.08 11.60 22.99
N HIS A 224 0.53 11.51 21.75
CA HIS A 224 1.92 11.34 21.41
C HIS A 224 2.44 12.71 21.00
N HIS A 225 3.45 13.18 21.73
CA HIS A 225 4.13 14.46 21.50
C HIS A 225 5.04 14.47 20.26
N LEU A 226 4.96 13.46 19.37
CA LEU A 226 5.77 13.32 18.16
C LEU A 226 4.91 12.75 17.01
N PRO A 227 5.13 13.14 15.75
CA PRO A 227 4.40 12.58 14.64
C PRO A 227 4.73 11.09 14.52
N LEU A 228 3.74 10.26 14.82
CA LEU A 228 3.82 8.83 14.59
C LEU A 228 4.03 8.60 13.10
N ARG A 229 5.05 7.81 12.76
CA ARG A 229 5.35 7.40 11.39
C ARG A 229 5.12 5.90 11.27
N VAL A 230 4.18 5.52 10.41
CA VAL A 230 3.81 4.13 10.12
C VAL A 230 4.19 3.83 8.68
N LYS A 231 4.80 2.67 8.38
CA LYS A 231 5.12 2.33 7.00
C LYS A 231 3.83 1.98 6.26
N SER A 232 3.69 2.41 5.00
CA SER A 232 2.52 2.09 4.15
C SER A 232 2.22 0.59 4.09
N VAL A 233 3.25 -0.25 4.02
CA VAL A 233 3.10 -1.71 4.03
C VAL A 233 2.45 -2.26 5.29
N ASP A 234 2.58 -1.59 6.43
CA ASP A 234 2.03 -2.01 7.73
C ASP A 234 0.50 -1.84 7.80
N LEU A 235 -0.04 -0.92 6.98
CA LEU A 235 -1.46 -0.60 6.98
C LEU A 235 -2.30 -1.75 6.45
N THR A 236 -1.77 -2.57 5.55
CA THR A 236 -2.44 -3.80 5.09
C THR A 236 -2.70 -4.77 6.24
N SER A 237 -1.71 -4.96 7.11
CA SER A 237 -1.82 -5.88 8.26
C SER A 237 -2.80 -5.36 9.30
N PHE A 238 -2.81 -4.05 9.53
CA PHE A 238 -3.84 -3.40 10.33
C PHE A 238 -5.25 -3.62 9.74
N MET A 239 -5.45 -3.33 8.45
CA MET A 239 -6.73 -3.46 7.76
C MET A 239 -7.24 -4.89 7.74
N SER A 240 -6.34 -5.87 7.59
CA SER A 240 -6.69 -7.28 7.70
C SER A 240 -7.21 -7.61 9.08
N MET A 241 -6.47 -7.26 10.12
CA MET A 241 -6.86 -7.53 11.49
C MET A 241 -8.20 -6.89 11.84
N MET A 242 -8.34 -5.58 11.60
CA MET A 242 -9.49 -4.83 12.07
C MET A 242 -10.74 -5.05 11.23
N GLY A 243 -10.60 -5.23 9.92
CA GLY A 243 -11.74 -5.42 9.03
C GLY A 243 -12.17 -6.87 8.83
N THR A 244 -11.25 -7.85 8.93
CA THR A 244 -11.59 -9.28 8.71
C THR A 244 -11.44 -10.15 9.94
N GLY A 245 -10.64 -9.75 10.93
CA GLY A 245 -10.18 -10.66 11.99
C GLY A 245 -9.26 -11.79 11.49
N GLN A 246 -8.69 -11.66 10.29
CA GLN A 246 -7.79 -12.62 9.66
C GLN A 246 -6.37 -12.05 9.52
N ILE A 247 -5.41 -12.95 9.29
CA ILE A 247 -4.02 -12.58 8.96
C ILE A 247 -3.95 -11.87 7.61
N GLN A 248 -2.93 -11.04 7.44
CA GLN A 248 -2.72 -10.27 6.22
C GLN A 248 -2.55 -11.16 4.97
N PRO A 249 -2.72 -10.61 3.75
CA PRO A 249 -2.38 -11.31 2.51
C PRO A 249 -0.99 -11.93 2.58
N PHE A 250 -0.83 -13.15 2.07
CA PHE A 250 0.42 -13.89 2.28
C PHE A 250 1.64 -13.18 1.67
N ASN A 251 1.47 -12.41 0.59
CA ASN A 251 2.51 -11.60 -0.03
C ASN A 251 2.93 -10.37 0.78
N SER A 252 2.18 -9.99 1.81
CA SER A 252 2.44 -8.78 2.61
C SER A 252 3.67 -8.93 3.51
N PHE A 253 4.46 -7.85 3.58
CA PHE A 253 5.56 -7.64 4.53
C PHE A 253 5.15 -6.76 5.71
N GLY A 254 3.87 -6.35 5.80
CA GLY A 254 3.38 -5.44 6.81
C GLY A 254 3.38 -6.03 8.21
N LEU A 255 3.80 -5.24 9.20
CA LEU A 255 3.56 -5.50 10.62
C LEU A 255 2.28 -4.80 11.07
N ILE A 256 1.76 -5.17 12.24
CA ILE A 256 0.68 -4.41 12.87
C ILE A 256 1.33 -3.33 13.74
N PRO A 257 1.14 -2.03 13.45
CA PRO A 257 1.80 -0.97 14.22
C PRO A 257 1.47 -0.96 15.72
N GLU A 258 2.46 -0.69 16.58
CA GLU A 258 2.31 -0.64 18.05
C GLU A 258 1.23 0.33 18.52
N ILE A 259 1.02 1.44 17.79
CA ILE A 259 -0.04 2.39 18.11
C ILE A 259 -1.43 1.72 18.15
N PHE A 260 -1.59 0.61 17.42
CA PHE A 260 -2.85 -0.11 17.39
C PHE A 260 -3.04 -1.12 18.53
N GLU A 261 -2.05 -1.31 19.41
CA GLU A 261 -2.21 -1.99 20.69
C GLU A 261 -3.30 -1.30 21.53
N LYS A 262 -3.30 0.04 21.53
CA LYS A 262 -4.21 0.85 22.36
C LYS A 262 -5.66 0.85 21.87
N ILE A 263 -5.93 0.46 20.62
CA ILE A 263 -7.29 0.44 20.03
C ILE A 263 -7.84 -0.99 19.89
N SER A 264 -7.10 -1.99 20.37
CA SER A 264 -7.43 -3.40 20.30
C SER A 264 -7.56 -3.98 21.71
N LYS A 265 -8.36 -5.04 21.88
CA LYS A 265 -8.35 -5.76 23.16
C LYS A 265 -6.96 -6.40 23.35
N PRO A 266 -6.38 -6.41 24.56
CA PRO A 266 -5.03 -6.95 24.77
C PRO A 266 -4.85 -8.39 24.25
N VAL A 267 -5.88 -9.25 24.41
CA VAL A 267 -5.86 -10.64 23.93
C VAL A 267 -5.88 -10.69 22.39
N ASP A 268 -6.67 -9.83 21.74
CA ASP A 268 -6.71 -9.74 20.29
C ASP A 268 -5.37 -9.25 19.75
N TRP A 269 -4.81 -8.19 20.34
CA TRP A 269 -3.48 -7.70 20.00
C TRP A 269 -2.43 -8.81 20.07
N PHE A 270 -2.37 -9.54 21.19
CA PHE A 270 -1.41 -10.62 21.36
C PHE A 270 -1.61 -11.77 20.36
N LYS A 271 -2.86 -12.13 20.06
CA LYS A 271 -3.19 -13.11 19.03
C LYS A 271 -2.67 -12.67 17.67
N TYR A 272 -2.97 -11.43 17.26
CA TYR A 272 -2.64 -10.96 15.92
C TYR A 272 -1.15 -10.67 15.74
N VAL A 273 -0.44 -10.19 16.76
CA VAL A 273 1.02 -10.04 16.73
C VAL A 273 1.71 -11.37 16.48
N GLY A 274 1.30 -12.46 17.15
CA GLY A 274 1.89 -13.77 16.91
C GLY A 274 1.55 -14.36 15.55
N LEU A 275 0.32 -14.18 15.08
CA LEU A 275 -0.08 -14.60 13.73
C LEU A 275 0.66 -13.83 12.62
N ASN A 276 0.77 -12.51 12.77
CA ASN A 276 1.52 -11.64 11.86
C ASN A 276 3.01 -12.03 11.85
N CYS A 277 3.61 -12.28 13.02
CA CYS A 277 4.97 -12.79 13.17
C CYS A 277 5.18 -14.10 12.39
N MET A 278 4.20 -15.02 12.43
CA MET A 278 4.31 -16.28 11.67
C MET A 278 4.42 -16.04 10.16
N VAL A 279 3.66 -15.10 9.60
CA VAL A 279 3.72 -14.76 8.17
C VAL A 279 5.07 -14.15 7.82
N ILE A 280 5.51 -13.14 8.58
CA ILE A 280 6.81 -12.49 8.36
C ILE A 280 7.96 -13.48 8.50
N PHE A 281 7.90 -14.36 9.50
CA PHE A 281 8.89 -15.41 9.70
C PHE A 281 8.95 -16.38 8.52
N GLN A 282 7.82 -16.70 7.87
CA GLN A 282 7.80 -17.57 6.70
C GLN A 282 8.51 -16.97 5.48
N HIS A 283 8.50 -15.64 5.34
CA HIS A 283 9.28 -14.93 4.32
C HIS A 283 10.75 -14.86 4.71
N PHE A 284 11.02 -14.45 5.94
CA PHE A 284 12.37 -14.23 6.45
C PHE A 284 13.22 -15.50 6.48
N GLN A 285 12.67 -16.62 6.97
CA GLN A 285 13.43 -17.86 7.15
C GLN A 285 13.95 -18.47 5.83
N ARG A 286 13.50 -17.99 4.67
CA ARG A 286 13.98 -18.45 3.35
C ARG A 286 15.41 -18.00 3.06
N PHE A 287 15.88 -16.94 3.73
CA PHE A 287 17.20 -16.36 3.55
C PHE A 287 18.28 -16.96 4.46
N PHE A 288 17.88 -17.79 5.43
CA PHE A 288 18.77 -18.27 6.49
C PHE A 288 18.73 -19.79 6.65
N SER A 289 19.81 -20.35 7.18
CA SER A 289 19.88 -21.76 7.57
C SER A 289 18.83 -22.09 8.64
N LYS A 290 18.31 -23.32 8.62
CA LYS A 290 17.40 -23.79 9.68
C LYS A 290 18.04 -23.79 11.07
N ASN A 291 19.37 -23.93 11.15
CA ASN A 291 20.14 -23.97 12.40
C ASN A 291 20.63 -22.59 12.83
N ASP A 292 20.27 -21.54 12.09
CA ASP A 292 20.56 -20.17 12.51
C ASP A 292 19.95 -19.90 13.90
N MET A 293 20.74 -19.25 14.76
CA MET A 293 20.37 -19.03 16.17
C MET A 293 19.17 -18.08 16.28
N PHE A 294 19.10 -17.04 15.44
CA PHE A 294 17.96 -16.12 15.42
C PHE A 294 16.70 -16.84 14.95
N ILE A 295 16.80 -17.66 13.90
CA ILE A 295 15.70 -18.49 13.40
C ILE A 295 15.19 -19.47 14.48
N THR A 296 16.10 -20.10 15.22
CA THR A 296 15.75 -21.03 16.31
C THR A 296 15.00 -20.30 17.42
N ASN A 297 15.52 -19.15 17.84
CA ASN A 297 14.92 -18.29 18.85
C ASN A 297 13.49 -17.86 18.47
N VAL A 298 13.25 -17.43 17.22
CA VAL A 298 11.90 -17.06 16.74
C VAL A 298 10.94 -18.25 16.80
N ARG A 299 11.40 -19.46 16.45
CA ARG A 299 10.56 -20.67 16.55
C ARG A 299 10.17 -20.99 17.99
N GLU A 300 11.06 -20.80 18.94
CA GLU A 300 10.79 -21.01 20.37
C GLU A 300 9.76 -20.00 20.91
N ASP A 301 9.89 -18.73 20.55
CA ASP A 301 8.88 -17.72 20.89
C ASP A 301 7.52 -18.04 20.27
N LEU A 302 7.46 -18.47 19.00
CA LEU A 302 6.21 -18.87 18.36
C LEU A 302 5.60 -20.13 18.97
N LYS A 303 6.41 -21.08 19.46
CA LYS A 303 5.92 -22.24 20.24
C LYS A 303 5.36 -21.79 21.59
N SER A 304 6.04 -20.87 22.26
CA SER A 304 5.60 -20.29 23.54
C SER A 304 4.29 -19.53 23.36
N TRP A 305 4.17 -18.74 22.29
CA TRP A 305 2.95 -18.03 21.92
C TRP A 305 1.77 -18.97 21.67
N LYS A 306 1.96 -20.04 20.88
CA LYS A 306 0.90 -21.04 20.66
C LYS A 306 0.44 -21.68 21.97
N SER A 307 1.37 -21.98 22.86
CA SER A 307 1.08 -22.56 24.17
C SER A 307 0.29 -21.58 25.04
N GLU A 308 0.72 -20.31 25.09
CA GLU A 308 0.05 -19.24 25.83
C GLU A 308 -1.38 -18.99 25.29
N MET A 309 -1.55 -18.94 23.97
CA MET A 309 -2.88 -18.80 23.34
C MET A 309 -3.81 -19.97 23.67
N LYS A 310 -3.28 -21.20 23.78
CA LYS A 310 -4.05 -22.39 24.20
C LYS A 310 -4.45 -22.32 25.68
N LEU A 311 -3.66 -21.67 26.52
CA LEU A 311 -4.01 -21.44 27.93
C LEU A 311 -5.07 -20.34 28.05
N ILE A 312 -4.92 -19.23 27.31
CA ILE A 312 -5.90 -18.14 27.29
C ILE A 312 -7.26 -18.63 26.77
N SER A 313 -7.29 -19.50 25.75
CA SER A 313 -8.57 -20.06 25.27
C SER A 313 -9.29 -20.93 26.29
N LYS A 314 -8.58 -21.52 27.25
CA LYS A 314 -9.15 -22.29 28.37
C LYS A 314 -9.52 -21.42 29.57
N ASN A 315 -8.79 -20.32 29.78
CA ASN A 315 -9.04 -19.37 30.85
C ASN A 315 -8.94 -17.95 30.30
N PRO A 316 -10.06 -17.36 29.84
CA PRO A 316 -10.08 -16.01 29.26
C PRO A 316 -9.58 -14.90 30.19
N ASN A 317 -9.58 -15.12 31.50
CA ASN A 317 -9.10 -14.16 32.51
C ASN A 317 -7.59 -14.26 32.77
N LYS A 318 -6.88 -15.19 32.10
CA LYS A 318 -5.43 -15.33 32.25
C LYS A 318 -4.71 -14.07 31.77
N THR A 319 -3.83 -13.55 32.63
CA THR A 319 -2.93 -12.46 32.28
C THR A 319 -1.97 -12.88 31.17
N ILE A 320 -1.83 -12.00 30.17
CA ILE A 320 -0.93 -12.17 29.02
C ILE A 320 0.52 -11.95 29.46
N ASP A 321 1.43 -12.82 29.02
CA ASP A 321 2.88 -12.59 29.14
C ASP A 321 3.33 -11.42 28.24
N LYS A 322 3.38 -10.22 28.83
CA LYS A 322 3.84 -9.00 28.15
C LYS A 322 5.28 -9.11 27.63
N LYS A 323 6.16 -9.88 28.30
CA LYS A 323 7.55 -10.05 27.84
C LYS A 323 7.59 -10.87 26.56
N LEU A 324 6.76 -11.91 26.46
CA LEU A 324 6.63 -12.70 25.24
C LEU A 324 6.08 -11.87 24.07
N VAL A 325 5.07 -11.05 24.31
CA VAL A 325 4.52 -10.11 23.30
C VAL A 325 5.65 -9.22 22.75
N GLN A 326 6.40 -8.57 23.64
CA GLN A 326 7.49 -7.66 23.27
C GLN A 326 8.60 -8.37 22.49
N ARG A 327 9.01 -9.57 22.91
CA ARG A 327 10.04 -10.35 22.17
C ARG A 327 9.58 -10.69 20.76
N ILE A 328 8.36 -11.19 20.60
CA ILE A 328 7.77 -11.54 19.30
C ILE A 328 7.69 -10.31 18.42
N TYR A 329 7.16 -9.21 18.95
CA TYR A 329 7.00 -7.98 18.20
C TYR A 329 8.35 -7.42 17.73
N HIS A 330 9.34 -7.33 18.64
CA HIS A 330 10.67 -6.85 18.33
C HIS A 330 11.37 -7.72 17.26
N ARG A 331 11.30 -9.04 17.38
CA ARG A 331 11.86 -9.95 16.37
C ARG A 331 11.14 -9.82 15.03
N SER A 332 9.82 -9.61 15.04
CA SER A 332 9.05 -9.36 13.82
C SER A 332 9.51 -8.08 13.12
N LYS A 333 9.79 -7.02 13.90
CA LYS A 333 10.38 -5.78 13.42
C LYS A 333 11.74 -5.99 12.76
N THR A 334 12.65 -6.69 13.43
CA THR A 334 13.97 -7.04 12.86
C THR A 334 13.84 -7.82 11.55
N MET A 335 12.96 -8.83 11.51
CA MET A 335 12.73 -9.61 10.30
C MET A 335 12.13 -8.77 9.17
N GLN A 336 11.19 -7.90 9.47
CA GLN A 336 10.59 -7.00 8.48
C GLN A 336 11.64 -6.05 7.93
N GLU A 337 12.43 -5.39 8.78
CA GLU A 337 13.45 -4.43 8.34
C GLU A 337 14.43 -5.09 7.36
N PHE A 338 14.91 -6.29 7.66
CA PHE A 338 15.72 -7.08 6.73
C PHE A 338 15.01 -7.36 5.40
N LEU A 339 13.74 -7.77 5.42
CA LEU A 339 12.98 -8.05 4.21
C LEU A 339 12.84 -6.79 3.37
N LEU A 340 12.43 -5.67 3.97
CA LEU A 340 12.23 -4.42 3.26
C LEU A 340 13.55 -3.92 2.65
N GLU A 341 14.65 -3.92 3.40
CA GLU A 341 15.97 -3.53 2.89
C GLU A 341 16.44 -4.43 1.72
N THR A 342 16.22 -5.74 1.84
CA THR A 342 16.57 -6.70 0.79
C THR A 342 15.81 -6.41 -0.50
N PHE A 343 14.48 -6.29 -0.43
CA PHE A 343 13.63 -6.06 -1.60
C PHE A 343 13.78 -4.66 -2.19
N ILE A 344 14.05 -3.65 -1.36
CA ILE A 344 14.40 -2.29 -1.79
C ILE A 344 15.73 -2.32 -2.56
N GLY A 345 16.75 -2.98 -2.02
CA GLY A 345 18.07 -3.11 -2.67
C GLY A 345 17.98 -3.75 -4.04
N TYR A 346 17.20 -4.84 -4.16
CA TYR A 346 16.91 -5.45 -5.46
C TYR A 346 16.21 -4.47 -6.41
N SER A 347 15.23 -3.71 -5.92
CA SER A 347 14.49 -2.74 -6.74
C SER A 347 15.39 -1.62 -7.28
N TYR A 348 16.33 -1.10 -6.47
CA TYR A 348 17.32 -0.12 -6.93
C TYR A 348 18.24 -0.68 -8.01
N PHE A 349 18.73 -1.91 -7.84
CA PHE A 349 19.56 -2.57 -8.85
C PHE A 349 18.83 -2.68 -10.19
N TYR A 350 17.59 -3.15 -10.19
CA TYR A 350 16.79 -3.21 -11.41
C TYR A 350 16.48 -1.82 -11.96
N MET A 351 16.30 -0.80 -11.13
CA MET A 351 15.95 0.55 -11.58
C MET A 351 17.12 1.18 -12.32
N ILE A 352 18.32 1.08 -11.75
CA ILE A 352 19.56 1.51 -12.41
C ILE A 352 19.76 0.73 -13.71
N PHE A 353 19.59 -0.60 -13.67
CA PHE A 353 19.72 -1.44 -14.86
C PHE A 353 18.71 -1.04 -15.95
N SER A 354 17.45 -0.81 -15.62
CA SER A 354 16.41 -0.38 -16.56
C SER A 354 16.70 0.99 -17.15
N VAL A 355 17.15 1.96 -16.36
CA VAL A 355 17.57 3.28 -16.87
C VAL A 355 18.75 3.14 -17.83
N VAL A 356 19.76 2.33 -17.49
CA VAL A 356 20.90 2.04 -18.37
C VAL A 356 20.45 1.40 -19.68
N VAL A 357 19.53 0.43 -19.64
CA VAL A 357 18.96 -0.20 -20.85
C VAL A 357 18.19 0.81 -21.71
N ILE A 358 17.38 1.69 -21.10
CA ILE A 358 16.64 2.74 -21.81
C ILE A 358 17.60 3.75 -22.45
N LEU A 359 18.62 4.21 -21.72
CA LEU A 359 19.64 5.12 -22.24
C LEU A 359 20.47 4.48 -23.34
N MET A 360 20.75 3.18 -23.28
CA MET A 360 21.41 2.44 -24.37
C MET A 360 20.50 2.28 -25.59
N ARG A 361 19.18 2.19 -25.42
CA ARG A 361 18.21 2.09 -26.52
C ARG A 361 17.79 3.44 -27.11
N SER A 362 17.92 4.54 -26.38
CA SER A 362 17.52 5.88 -26.85
C SER A 362 18.28 6.34 -28.12
N PRO A 363 19.62 6.16 -28.22
CA PRO A 363 20.35 6.38 -29.46
C PRO A 363 19.86 5.48 -30.59
N GLN A 364 19.54 4.22 -30.30
CA GLN A 364 19.05 3.25 -31.28
C GLN A 364 17.67 3.66 -31.83
N ILE A 365 16.72 4.03 -30.98
CA ILE A 365 15.38 4.50 -31.39
C ILE A 365 15.50 5.79 -32.20
N THR A 366 16.43 6.68 -31.84
CA THR A 366 16.67 7.93 -32.56
C THR A 366 17.29 7.66 -33.93
N VAL A 367 18.26 6.74 -34.01
CA VAL A 367 18.87 6.29 -35.27
C VAL A 367 17.87 5.53 -36.13
N ASP A 368 17.04 4.65 -35.57
CA ASP A 368 16.00 3.90 -36.28
C ASP A 368 14.94 4.85 -36.84
N ARG A 369 14.53 5.89 -36.09
CA ARG A 369 13.61 6.93 -36.58
C ARG A 369 14.24 7.85 -37.62
N ILE A 370 15.52 8.19 -37.47
CA ILE A 370 16.27 8.94 -38.48
C ILE A 370 16.43 8.11 -39.75
N LEU A 371 16.72 6.81 -39.62
CA LEU A 371 16.83 5.86 -40.73
C LEU A 371 15.47 5.63 -41.39
N GLU A 372 14.37 5.45 -40.65
CA GLU A 372 13.01 5.39 -41.20
C GLU A 372 12.64 6.69 -41.93
N GLY A 373 13.02 7.86 -41.39
CA GLY A 373 12.82 9.15 -42.05
C GLY A 373 13.69 9.37 -43.29
N LEU A 374 14.89 8.77 -43.35
CA LEU A 374 15.82 8.86 -44.47
C LEU A 374 15.60 7.77 -45.54
N LEU A 375 15.03 6.61 -45.18
CA LEU A 375 14.93 5.41 -46.03
C LEU A 375 13.55 5.23 -46.70
N ILE A 376 12.65 6.21 -46.64
CA ILE A 376 11.37 6.14 -47.37
C ILE A 376 11.54 6.04 -48.90
N ASN A 377 12.74 6.20 -49.47
CA ASN A 377 12.88 6.20 -50.92
C ASN A 377 13.73 5.14 -51.61
N GLN A 378 14.47 4.19 -50.97
CA GLN A 378 15.23 3.26 -51.85
C GLN A 378 15.82 1.94 -51.36
N ILE A 379 15.49 1.35 -50.21
CA ILE A 379 16.12 0.05 -49.85
C ILE A 379 15.08 -0.98 -49.41
N GLU A 380 15.06 -2.10 -50.14
CA GLU A 380 14.32 -3.32 -49.84
C GLU A 380 14.55 -3.75 -48.38
N LYS A 381 13.44 -4.02 -47.69
CA LYS A 381 13.38 -4.57 -46.33
C LYS A 381 14.17 -5.87 -46.26
N ASN A 382 15.40 -5.87 -45.72
CA ASN A 382 16.08 -7.07 -45.19
C ASN A 382 17.34 -6.76 -44.36
N LEU A 383 17.30 -5.76 -43.48
CA LEU A 383 18.30 -5.64 -42.40
C LEU A 383 17.62 -5.78 -41.04
N ILE A 384 17.62 -7.00 -40.51
CA ILE A 384 17.34 -7.27 -39.10
C ILE A 384 18.65 -6.99 -38.34
N PHE A 385 18.77 -5.83 -37.70
CA PHE A 385 19.82 -5.61 -36.72
C PHE A 385 19.48 -6.40 -35.45
N SER A 386 19.92 -7.66 -35.37
CA SER A 386 19.91 -8.41 -34.11
C SER A 386 21.19 -8.10 -33.32
N THR A 387 21.12 -7.16 -32.37
CA THR A 387 22.15 -7.11 -31.32
C THR A 387 21.93 -8.31 -30.39
N SER A 388 22.79 -9.32 -30.52
CA SER A 388 22.85 -10.45 -29.58
C SER A 388 23.47 -9.97 -28.27
N ILE A 389 22.70 -9.94 -27.18
CA ILE A 389 23.25 -9.77 -25.83
C ILE A 389 23.83 -11.13 -25.41
N PHE A 390 25.15 -11.23 -25.34
CA PHE A 390 25.82 -12.41 -24.82
C PHE A 390 25.73 -12.42 -23.28
N LEU A 391 24.85 -13.26 -22.75
CA LEU A 391 24.74 -13.52 -21.32
C LEU A 391 25.57 -14.75 -20.96
N ILE A 392 26.72 -14.54 -20.31
CA ILE A 392 27.49 -15.63 -19.69
C ILE A 392 26.84 -15.92 -18.33
N VAL A 393 25.93 -16.90 -18.30
CA VAL A 393 25.27 -17.34 -17.06
C VAL A 393 25.92 -18.63 -16.59
N LYS A 394 26.54 -18.60 -15.40
CA LYS A 394 27.09 -19.80 -14.77
C LYS A 394 25.96 -20.57 -14.07
N GLY A 395 25.47 -21.64 -14.69
CA GLY A 395 24.50 -22.56 -14.10
C GLY A 395 23.29 -22.87 -15.00
N TRP A 396 23.08 -24.17 -15.24
CA TRP A 396 22.10 -24.72 -16.18
C TRP A 396 20.64 -24.31 -15.92
N ASN A 397 20.26 -24.07 -14.66
CA ASN A 397 18.86 -23.85 -14.27
C ASN A 397 18.36 -22.40 -14.41
N LEU A 398 19.25 -21.40 -14.28
CA LEU A 398 18.86 -20.00 -14.39
C LEU A 398 18.63 -19.59 -15.86
N ALA A 399 19.43 -20.15 -16.77
CA ALA A 399 19.34 -19.90 -18.21
C ALA A 399 17.98 -20.32 -18.78
N LYS A 400 17.47 -21.50 -18.40
CA LYS A 400 16.20 -22.05 -18.91
C LYS A 400 14.96 -21.25 -18.48
N GLN A 401 14.99 -20.63 -17.29
CA GLN A 401 13.88 -19.79 -16.81
C GLN A 401 13.82 -18.43 -17.52
N LEU A 402 14.98 -17.87 -17.91
CA LEU A 402 15.08 -16.61 -18.63
C LEU A 402 14.57 -16.73 -20.08
N THR A 403 14.89 -17.83 -20.77
CA THR A 403 14.47 -18.05 -22.17
C THR A 403 12.96 -18.28 -22.33
N LEU A 404 12.30 -18.87 -21.33
CA LEU A 404 10.87 -19.16 -21.39
C LEU A 404 9.98 -17.95 -21.09
N ARG A 405 10.49 -16.93 -20.39
CA ARG A 405 9.73 -15.72 -20.02
C ARG A 405 9.92 -14.56 -21.00
N LEU A 406 11.05 -14.51 -21.69
CA LEU A 406 11.35 -13.48 -22.66
C LEU A 406 11.34 -14.14 -24.03
N LYS A 407 10.30 -13.91 -24.84
CA LYS A 407 10.30 -14.25 -26.27
C LYS A 407 11.35 -13.40 -27.01
N LEU A 408 12.62 -13.59 -26.70
CA LEU A 408 13.79 -12.96 -27.30
C LEU A 408 14.58 -14.05 -28.02
N SER A 409 14.89 -13.84 -29.29
CA SER A 409 15.88 -14.61 -30.03
C SER A 409 17.28 -14.33 -29.44
N VAL A 410 17.76 -15.18 -28.54
CA VAL A 410 19.10 -15.08 -27.93
C VAL A 410 19.98 -16.19 -28.50
N MET A 411 21.08 -15.82 -29.17
CA MET A 411 22.13 -16.76 -29.59
C MET A 411 23.11 -16.94 -28.41
N MET A 412 23.22 -18.15 -27.84
CA MET A 412 24.13 -18.46 -26.74
C MET A 412 25.49 -18.97 -27.26
N LEU A 413 26.59 -18.35 -26.81
CA LEU A 413 27.92 -18.96 -26.89
C LEU A 413 28.19 -19.70 -25.58
N MET A 414 28.39 -21.02 -25.65
CA MET A 414 28.76 -21.85 -24.50
C MET A 414 30.28 -21.97 -24.43
N THR A 415 30.90 -21.59 -23.31
CA THR A 415 32.30 -21.92 -23.03
C THR A 415 32.35 -23.01 -21.96
N PHE A 416 32.96 -24.14 -22.31
CA PHE A 416 33.27 -25.21 -21.37
C PHE A 416 34.60 -24.89 -20.65
N PRO A 417 34.75 -25.21 -19.36
CA PRO A 417 36.08 -25.22 -18.75
C PRO A 417 36.96 -26.29 -19.42
N PRO A 418 38.28 -26.07 -19.55
CA PRO A 418 39.16 -27.11 -20.05
C PRO A 418 39.07 -28.33 -19.12
N LEU A 419 38.89 -29.51 -19.73
CA LEU A 419 39.02 -30.78 -19.05
C LEU A 419 40.43 -30.89 -18.46
N LEU A 420 40.51 -30.84 -17.13
CA LEU A 420 41.36 -31.67 -16.27
C LEU A 420 40.85 -31.59 -14.83
#